data_AF-A0A3M2Y6J2-F1
#
_entry.id   AF-A0A3M2Y6J2-F1
#
_cell.length_a   1.000
_cell.length_b   1.000
_cell.length_c   1.000
_cell.angle_alpha   90.00
_cell.angle_beta   90.00
_cell.angle_gamma   90.00
#
_symmetry.space_group_name_H-M   'P 1'
#
loop_
_entity.id
_entity.type
_entity.pdbx_description
1 polymer ?
#
loop_
_entity_poly.entity_id
_entity_poly.type
_entity_poly.pdbx_seq_one_letter_code
_entity_poly.pdbx_strand_id
1 'polypeptide(L)'
;MGRDDSPYWDDVKTPQKEDKPAILARSLAAAVTRGDSLLGSDHKAWQWGKLHRDNWTSANPLARQLGGGEFNRSASAAGGDHTTLNVSGFEWGKGFDARVAPSLRMIVDFSLVEPMTGMINTGQSGNPASP
;
A
#
# COMPACT_ATOMS: atom_id res chain seq x y z
N MET A 1 7.21 14.26 -17.01
CA MET A 1 8.53 13.89 -16.44
C MET A 1 9.57 13.54 -17.50
N GLY A 2 9.22 13.04 -18.70
CA GLY A 2 10.23 12.51 -19.63
C GLY A 2 11.28 13.50 -20.18
N ARG A 3 10.97 14.81 -20.21
CA ARG A 3 11.84 15.87 -20.75
C ARG A 3 13.07 16.11 -19.89
N ASP A 4 14.19 16.44 -20.51
CA ASP A 4 15.46 16.65 -19.81
C ASP A 4 15.53 17.98 -19.03
N ASP A 5 14.69 18.97 -19.40
CA ASP A 5 14.58 20.26 -18.72
C ASP A 5 13.52 20.28 -17.61
N SER A 6 13.03 19.10 -17.19
CA SER A 6 12.00 19.02 -16.16
C SER A 6 12.55 19.52 -14.81
N PRO A 7 11.78 20.30 -14.04
CA PRO A 7 12.20 20.79 -12.72
C PRO A 7 12.39 19.69 -11.67
N TYR A 8 12.00 18.44 -11.97
CA TYR A 8 12.22 17.28 -11.10
C TYR A 8 13.66 16.76 -11.15
N TRP A 9 14.48 17.23 -12.10
CA TRP A 9 15.87 16.81 -12.27
C TRP A 9 16.88 17.70 -11.55
N ASP A 10 16.41 18.66 -10.77
CA ASP A 10 17.24 19.62 -10.04
C ASP A 10 16.70 19.76 -8.62
N ASP A 11 17.53 19.50 -7.62
CA ASP A 11 17.19 19.77 -6.23
C ASP A 11 17.68 21.17 -5.85
N VAL A 12 16.73 22.11 -5.79
CA VAL A 12 16.99 23.53 -5.48
C VAL A 12 17.66 23.77 -4.11
N LYS A 13 17.81 22.74 -3.28
CA LYS A 13 18.52 22.81 -1.99
C LYS A 13 20.02 22.55 -2.13
N THR A 14 20.51 22.04 -3.27
CA THR A 14 21.93 21.80 -3.50
C THR A 14 22.58 23.00 -4.21
N PRO A 15 23.88 23.24 -4.01
CA PRO A 15 24.56 24.36 -4.68
C PRO A 15 24.80 24.14 -6.18
N GLN A 16 24.82 22.87 -6.62
CA GLN A 16 25.15 22.49 -7.99
C GLN A 16 23.88 21.99 -8.67
N LYS A 17 23.59 22.51 -9.87
CA LYS A 17 22.45 22.05 -10.65
C LYS A 17 22.67 20.60 -11.10
N GLU A 18 21.72 19.73 -10.77
CA GLU A 18 21.78 18.33 -11.21
C GLU A 18 21.10 18.10 -12.56
N ASP A 19 21.35 16.92 -13.11
CA ASP A 19 20.68 16.41 -14.29
C ASP A 19 19.88 15.13 -13.98
N LYS A 20 19.11 14.68 -14.96
CA LYS A 20 18.24 13.51 -14.84
C LYS A 20 19.01 12.25 -14.42
N PRO A 21 20.16 11.88 -15.03
CA PRO A 21 20.98 10.76 -14.55
C PRO A 21 21.40 10.89 -13.08
N ALA A 22 21.86 12.07 -12.65
CA ALA A 22 22.28 12.30 -11.27
C ALA A 22 21.14 12.10 -10.27
N ILE A 23 19.95 12.65 -10.55
CA ILE A 23 18.78 12.48 -9.69
C ILE A 23 18.30 11.03 -9.65
N LEU A 24 18.30 10.32 -10.78
CA LEU A 24 17.91 8.90 -10.81
C LEU A 24 18.88 8.03 -10.00
N ALA A 25 20.19 8.24 -10.15
CA ALA A 25 21.21 7.52 -9.38
C ALA A 25 21.07 7.79 -7.87
N ARG A 26 20.89 9.05 -7.49
CA ARG A 26 20.66 9.45 -6.09
C ARG A 26 19.37 8.83 -5.52
N SER A 27 18.29 8.85 -6.29
CA SER A 27 17.00 8.30 -5.89
C SER A 27 17.08 6.79 -5.71
N LEU A 28 17.79 6.07 -6.59
CA LEU A 28 18.02 4.64 -6.47
C LEU A 28 18.83 4.30 -5.20
N ALA A 29 19.94 5.00 -4.96
CA ALA A 29 20.76 4.79 -3.77
C ALA A 29 19.98 5.04 -2.46
N ALA A 30 19.17 6.09 -2.43
CA ALA A 30 18.28 6.39 -1.30
C ALA A 30 17.21 5.31 -1.12
N ALA A 31 16.63 4.80 -2.21
CA ALA A 31 15.64 3.73 -2.18
C ALA A 31 16.21 2.42 -1.62
N VAL A 32 17.42 2.02 -2.04
CA VAL A 32 18.10 0.83 -1.50
C VAL A 32 18.39 1.01 -0.01
N THR A 33 18.97 2.14 0.38
CA THR A 33 19.25 2.46 1.79
C THR A 33 17.97 2.40 2.65
N ARG A 34 16.86 2.94 2.12
CA ARG A 34 15.58 2.90 2.81
C ARG A 34 15.02 1.47 2.90
N GLY A 35 15.16 0.68 1.85
CA GLY A 35 14.79 -0.73 1.82
C GLY A 35 15.59 -1.53 2.84
N ASP A 36 16.90 -1.36 2.92
CA ASP A 36 17.75 -2.01 3.93
C ASP A 36 17.28 -1.71 5.35
N SER A 37 16.98 -0.44 5.63
CA SER A 37 16.47 -0.01 6.94
C SER A 37 15.13 -0.63 7.31
N LEU A 38 14.28 -0.96 6.33
CA LEU A 38 12.92 -1.47 6.58
C LEU A 38 12.80 -2.98 6.48
N LEU A 39 13.60 -3.62 5.62
CA LEU A 39 13.46 -5.02 5.21
C LEU A 39 14.71 -5.85 5.54
N GLY A 40 15.81 -5.22 5.96
CA GLY A 40 17.09 -5.85 6.22
C GLY A 40 17.98 -5.92 4.99
N SER A 41 19.24 -6.30 5.21
CA SER A 41 20.29 -6.32 4.18
C SER A 41 20.24 -7.50 3.20
N ASP A 42 19.46 -8.55 3.50
CA ASP A 42 19.23 -9.64 2.55
C ASP A 42 18.12 -9.26 1.55
N HIS A 43 18.54 -8.71 0.42
CA HIS A 43 17.63 -8.26 -0.65
C HIS A 43 16.79 -9.38 -1.25
N LYS A 44 17.25 -10.63 -1.19
CA LYS A 44 16.47 -11.78 -1.69
C LYS A 44 15.28 -12.11 -0.79
N ALA A 45 15.32 -11.68 0.48
CA ALA A 45 14.24 -11.85 1.44
C ALA A 45 13.23 -10.69 1.43
N TRP A 46 13.43 -9.67 0.59
CA TRP A 46 12.52 -8.54 0.46
C TRP A 46 11.18 -9.00 -0.11
N GLN A 47 10.11 -8.53 0.52
CA GLN A 47 8.75 -8.87 0.14
C GLN A 47 7.90 -7.62 0.29
N TRP A 48 7.18 -7.24 -0.77
CA TRP A 48 6.37 -6.02 -0.76
C TRP A 48 5.36 -6.01 0.39
N GLY A 49 4.70 -7.14 0.64
CA GLY A 49 3.74 -7.30 1.73
C GLY A 49 4.30 -7.16 3.15
N LYS A 50 5.63 -7.06 3.33
CA LYS A 50 6.23 -6.67 4.63
C LYS A 50 6.12 -5.16 4.87
N LEU A 51 6.12 -4.35 3.82
CA LEU A 51 5.93 -2.89 3.87
C LEU A 51 4.46 -2.51 3.64
N HIS A 52 3.83 -3.19 2.70
CA HIS A 52 2.49 -2.88 2.23
C HIS A 52 1.49 -3.77 2.92
N ARG A 53 0.86 -3.21 3.95
CA ARG A 53 -0.02 -3.95 4.84
C ARG A 53 -1.39 -3.28 4.93
N ASP A 54 -2.42 -4.11 4.87
CA ASP A 54 -3.79 -3.71 5.17
C ASP A 54 -3.99 -3.67 6.67
N ASN A 55 -4.12 -2.45 7.20
CA ASN A 55 -4.38 -2.19 8.62
C ASN A 55 -5.83 -1.75 8.80
N TRP A 56 -6.68 -2.66 9.25
CA TRP A 56 -8.10 -2.38 9.51
C TRP A 56 -8.27 -1.83 10.92
N THR A 57 -8.12 -0.52 11.06
CA THR A 57 -8.40 0.18 12.31
C THR A 57 -9.77 0.83 12.29
N SER A 58 -10.56 0.63 13.34
CA SER A 58 -11.87 1.26 13.47
C SER A 58 -11.75 2.79 13.50
N ALA A 59 -12.48 3.46 12.61
CA ALA A 59 -12.57 4.92 12.59
C ALA A 59 -13.50 5.47 13.70
N ASN A 60 -14.26 4.60 14.37
CA ASN A 60 -15.19 4.98 15.42
C ASN A 60 -14.42 5.63 16.60
N PRO A 61 -14.78 6.87 17.01
CA PRO A 61 -14.12 7.56 18.12
C PRO A 61 -14.12 6.77 19.43
N LEU A 62 -15.22 6.07 19.75
CA LEU A 62 -15.33 5.25 20.96
C LEU A 62 -14.39 4.05 20.87
N ALA A 63 -14.33 3.36 19.73
CA ALA A 63 -13.40 2.25 19.53
C ALA A 63 -11.94 2.70 19.72
N ARG A 64 -11.58 3.90 19.23
CA ARG A 64 -10.25 4.50 19.45
C ARG A 64 -9.99 4.82 20.93
N GLN A 65 -10.98 5.37 21.64
CA GLN A 65 -10.86 5.64 23.08
C GLN A 65 -10.71 4.36 23.91
N LEU A 66 -11.30 3.25 23.47
CA LEU A 66 -11.18 1.94 24.11
C LEU A 66 -9.91 1.17 23.69
N GLY A 67 -8.97 1.82 22.99
CA GLY A 67 -7.70 1.20 22.56
C GLY A 67 -7.81 0.30 21.34
N GLY A 68 -8.98 0.22 20.70
CA GLY A 68 -9.17 -0.45 19.42
C GLY A 68 -9.06 -1.98 19.43
N GLY A 69 -9.14 -2.64 20.60
CA GLY A 69 -8.94 -4.09 20.78
C GLY A 69 -9.67 -4.98 19.77
N GLU A 70 -10.84 -5.50 20.13
CA GLU A 70 -11.67 -6.32 19.23
C GLU A 70 -12.15 -5.58 17.97
N PHE A 71 -12.10 -4.25 17.97
CA PHE A 71 -12.57 -3.41 16.86
C PHE A 71 -11.58 -3.29 15.70
N ASN A 72 -10.30 -3.63 15.92
CA ASN A 72 -9.27 -3.61 14.89
C ASN A 72 -8.94 -5.03 14.44
N ARG A 73 -8.57 -5.20 13.16
CA ARG A 73 -8.02 -6.47 12.68
C ARG A 73 -6.52 -6.39 12.57
N SER A 74 -5.85 -7.52 12.79
CA SER A 74 -4.42 -7.63 12.61
C SER A 74 -4.02 -7.26 11.18
N ALA A 75 -2.92 -6.54 11.09
CA ALA A 75 -2.30 -6.16 9.82
C ALA A 75 -2.04 -7.39 8.95
N SER A 76 -2.52 -7.39 7.71
CA SER A 76 -2.24 -8.47 6.74
C SER A 76 -1.41 -7.95 5.58
N ALA A 77 -0.56 -8.80 5.01
CA ALA A 77 0.26 -8.44 3.86
C ALA A 77 -0.62 -8.20 2.63
N ALA A 78 -0.45 -7.07 1.97
CA ALA A 78 -1.15 -6.70 0.75
C ALA A 78 -0.19 -6.71 -0.45
N GLY A 79 -0.70 -7.16 -1.60
CA GLY A 79 -0.05 -6.99 -2.90
C GLY A 79 -0.68 -5.83 -3.67
N GLY A 80 -0.16 -5.53 -4.85
CA GLY A 80 -0.68 -4.45 -5.69
C GLY A 80 -0.21 -3.06 -5.29
N ASP A 81 -0.68 -2.06 -6.05
CA ASP A 81 -0.41 -0.63 -5.85
C ASP A 81 -1.51 0.22 -6.53
N HIS A 82 -1.21 1.50 -6.80
CA HIS A 82 -2.10 2.47 -7.47
C HIS A 82 -2.45 2.14 -8.92
N THR A 83 -1.71 1.24 -9.56
CA THR A 83 -1.70 1.01 -11.02
C THR A 83 -1.98 -0.44 -11.41
N THR A 84 -1.92 -1.37 -10.46
CA THR A 84 -2.26 -2.78 -10.69
C THR A 84 -3.77 -3.04 -10.67
N LEU A 85 -4.23 -4.10 -11.34
CA LEU A 85 -5.63 -4.56 -11.28
C LEU A 85 -6.10 -4.86 -9.85
N ASN A 86 -5.24 -5.47 -9.04
CA ASN A 86 -5.48 -5.60 -7.61
C ASN A 86 -5.13 -4.29 -6.91
N VAL A 87 -5.96 -3.27 -7.10
CA VAL A 87 -5.74 -1.92 -6.55
C VAL A 87 -5.46 -1.99 -5.06
N SER A 88 -4.31 -1.43 -4.66
CA SER A 88 -3.90 -1.33 -3.27
C SER A 88 -3.12 -0.03 -3.04
N GLY A 89 -3.85 1.08 -3.03
CA GLY A 89 -3.25 2.42 -2.96
C GLY A 89 -2.72 2.76 -1.58
N PHE A 90 -1.65 3.55 -1.51
CA PHE A 90 -1.06 4.06 -0.26
C PHE A 90 -0.79 5.58 -0.37
N GLU A 91 -0.40 6.22 0.73
CA GLU A 91 -0.10 7.66 0.69
C GLU A 91 1.36 7.91 0.28
N TRP A 92 1.57 8.48 -0.91
CA TRP A 92 2.90 8.85 -1.38
C TRP A 92 3.61 9.80 -0.40
N GLY A 93 4.87 9.48 -0.10
CA GLY A 93 5.71 10.28 0.79
C GLY A 93 5.46 10.11 2.29
N LYS A 94 4.43 9.35 2.71
CA LYS A 94 4.15 9.10 4.14
C LYS A 94 4.57 7.70 4.59
N GLY A 95 4.32 6.70 3.76
CA GLY A 95 4.59 5.31 4.09
C GLY A 95 4.04 4.37 3.04
N PHE A 96 4.03 3.08 3.37
CA PHE A 96 3.63 2.04 2.44
C PHE A 96 2.39 1.26 2.90
N ASP A 97 1.79 1.58 4.05
CA ASP A 97 0.54 0.92 4.45
C ASP A 97 -0.56 1.11 3.39
N ALA A 98 -1.25 0.02 3.07
CA ALA A 98 -2.38 0.05 2.17
C ALA A 98 -3.52 0.86 2.81
N ARG A 99 -4.02 1.83 2.05
CA ARG A 99 -5.13 2.74 2.43
C ARG A 99 -6.38 2.52 1.58
N VAL A 100 -6.21 1.92 0.41
CA VAL A 100 -7.30 1.54 -0.48
C VAL A 100 -7.15 0.05 -0.72
N ALA A 101 -8.22 -0.71 -0.54
CA ALA A 101 -8.28 -2.13 -0.83
C ALA A 101 -9.60 -2.46 -1.55
N PRO A 102 -9.65 -3.50 -2.39
CA PRO A 102 -10.88 -3.87 -3.08
C PRO A 102 -11.93 -4.33 -2.07
N SER A 103 -13.09 -3.66 -2.04
CA SER A 103 -14.18 -3.98 -1.13
C SER A 103 -14.92 -5.26 -1.52
N LEU A 104 -15.06 -5.51 -2.82
CA LEU A 104 -15.76 -6.65 -3.40
C LEU A 104 -15.01 -7.17 -4.62
N ARG A 105 -14.86 -8.49 -4.70
CA ARG A 105 -14.51 -9.20 -5.94
C ARG A 105 -15.66 -10.12 -6.29
N MET A 106 -16.08 -10.12 -7.55
CA MET A 106 -17.23 -10.88 -8.03
C MET A 106 -16.93 -11.51 -9.39
N ILE A 107 -17.43 -12.72 -9.60
CA ILE A 107 -17.46 -13.43 -10.87
C ILE A 107 -18.92 -13.82 -11.14
N VAL A 108 -19.40 -13.62 -12.37
CA VAL A 108 -20.76 -13.99 -12.80
C VAL A 108 -20.68 -14.89 -14.02
N ASP A 109 -21.18 -16.12 -13.90
CA ASP A 109 -21.34 -17.10 -14.98
C ASP A 109 -22.81 -17.30 -15.30
N PHE A 110 -23.26 -16.71 -16.41
CA PHE A 110 -24.66 -16.74 -16.85
C PHE A 110 -25.15 -18.11 -17.33
N SER A 111 -24.29 -19.14 -17.38
CA SER A 111 -24.70 -20.51 -17.71
C SER A 111 -25.23 -21.29 -16.50
N LEU A 112 -25.04 -20.77 -15.28
CA LEU A 112 -25.42 -21.43 -14.03
C LEU A 112 -26.76 -20.89 -13.49
N VAL A 113 -27.46 -21.74 -12.72
CA VAL A 113 -28.70 -21.37 -12.00
C VAL A 113 -28.42 -20.37 -10.87
N GLU A 114 -27.27 -20.53 -10.19
CA GLU A 114 -26.74 -19.57 -9.23
C GLU A 114 -25.46 -18.94 -9.81
N PRO A 115 -25.58 -17.83 -10.56
CA PRO A 115 -24.51 -17.40 -11.47
C PRO A 115 -23.38 -16.64 -10.78
N MET A 116 -23.54 -16.20 -9.53
CA MET A 116 -22.65 -15.22 -8.91
C MET A 116 -21.84 -15.82 -7.76
N THR A 117 -20.52 -15.68 -7.82
CA THR A 117 -19.63 -15.85 -6.66
C THR A 117 -19.01 -14.51 -6.29
N GLY A 118 -19.04 -14.16 -5.01
CA GLY A 118 -18.51 -12.91 -4.50
C GLY A 118 -17.74 -13.07 -3.19
N MET A 119 -16.76 -12.21 -2.97
CA MET A 119 -16.00 -12.13 -1.71
C MET A 119 -15.78 -10.69 -1.32
N ILE A 120 -16.01 -10.39 -0.04
CA ILE A 120 -15.68 -9.11 0.59
C ILE A 120 -14.52 -9.27 1.56
N ASN A 121 -13.79 -8.19 1.79
CA ASN A 121 -12.53 -8.17 2.53
C ASN A 121 -12.67 -8.22 4.06
N THR A 122 -13.80 -7.79 4.62
CA THR A 122 -14.01 -7.73 6.08
C THR A 122 -15.08 -8.67 6.61
N GLY A 123 -15.67 -9.54 5.79
CA GLY A 123 -16.86 -10.30 6.19
C GLY A 123 -18.12 -9.43 6.28
N GLN A 124 -19.28 -10.06 6.44
CA GLN A 124 -20.59 -9.42 6.25
C GLN A 124 -21.01 -8.50 7.40
N SER A 125 -20.46 -8.70 8.59
CA SER A 125 -20.83 -7.96 9.79
C SER A 125 -19.73 -6.99 10.22
N GLY A 126 -20.15 -5.79 10.62
CA GLY A 126 -19.29 -4.82 11.30
C GLY A 126 -19.21 -5.02 12.82
N ASN A 127 -19.95 -5.99 13.38
CA ASN A 127 -19.90 -6.30 14.81
C ASN A 127 -18.70 -7.22 15.11
N PRO A 128 -17.73 -6.82 15.95
CA PRO A 128 -16.61 -7.67 16.34
C PRO A 128 -16.98 -9.01 16.96
N ALA A 129 -18.16 -9.10 17.59
CA ALA A 129 -18.67 -10.31 18.21
C ALA A 129 -19.47 -11.21 17.25
N SER A 130 -19.62 -10.80 15.98
CA SER A 130 -20.21 -11.66 14.96
C SER A 130 -19.30 -12.86 14.69
N PRO A 131 -19.86 -14.07 14.47
CA PRO A 131 -19.11 -15.18 13.88
C PRO A 131 -18.45 -14.79 12.55
#